data_AF-A0A2E8UNH7-F1
#
_entry.id   AF-A0A2E8UNH7-F1
#
_cell.length_a   1.000
_cell.length_b   1.000
_cell.length_c   1.000
_cell.angle_alpha   90.00
_cell.angle_beta   90.00
_cell.angle_gamma   90.00
#
_symmetry.space_group_name_H-M   'P 1'
#
loop_
_entity.id
_entity.type
_entity.pdbx_description
1 polymer ?
#
loop_
_entity_poly.entity_id
_entity_poly.type
_entity_poly.pdbx_seq_one_letter_code
_entity_poly.pdbx_strand_id
1 'polypeptide(L)'
;MKDNSNFPLRVKRGGCDVIIYAPSEALKYYRISYRVGGKRRQRTFKTLEEAQRETNALLDKLGTGETSVADLSTLDVAMLHTAKRELEGINVRLDRACYEYAQNIKRLGNSSLEEAVNFYIEHNPGRLKDINVGELAGEFLQAKKDAGVSPYYLRDLRNRIGTFARNLNCRVGELTAEKVAHRFHQLGFKPENHNNQYRVMRTFFRYGQAQVAGHPVCRTHTGGRCL
;
A
#
# COMPACT_ATOMS: atom_id res chain seq x y z
N MET A 1 -35.68 -53.50 -23.04
CA MET A 1 -34.97 -52.23 -23.27
C MET A 1 -35.18 -51.35 -22.05
N LYS A 2 -34.12 -50.86 -21.40
CA LYS A 2 -34.26 -49.98 -20.23
C LYS A 2 -34.72 -48.61 -20.73
N ASP A 3 -35.83 -48.11 -20.19
CA ASP A 3 -36.39 -46.82 -20.55
C ASP A 3 -35.39 -45.69 -20.20
N ASN A 4 -34.90 -45.02 -21.24
CA ASN A 4 -33.86 -43.98 -21.17
C ASN A 4 -34.46 -42.57 -21.31
N SER A 5 -35.78 -42.43 -21.21
CA SER A 5 -36.54 -41.20 -21.45
C SER A 5 -36.10 -39.99 -20.62
N ASN A 6 -35.45 -40.19 -19.47
CA ASN A 6 -35.00 -39.12 -18.59
C ASN A 6 -33.50 -38.75 -18.73
N PHE A 7 -32.81 -39.27 -19.76
CA PHE A 7 -31.39 -38.96 -20.01
C PHE A 7 -31.21 -37.94 -21.13
N PRO A 8 -30.18 -37.07 -21.07
CA PRO A 8 -29.12 -37.05 -20.06
C PRO A 8 -29.52 -36.37 -18.75
N LEU A 9 -29.10 -36.95 -17.62
CA LEU A 9 -29.31 -36.35 -16.30
C LEU A 9 -28.26 -35.26 -16.07
N ARG A 10 -28.70 -34.03 -15.79
CA ARG A 10 -27.81 -32.92 -15.46
C ARG A 10 -27.87 -32.64 -13.97
N VAL A 11 -26.73 -32.72 -13.30
CA VAL A 11 -26.61 -32.41 -11.86
C VAL A 11 -25.76 -31.16 -11.73
N LYS A 12 -26.29 -30.14 -11.06
CA LYS A 12 -25.62 -28.85 -10.82
C LYS A 12 -25.42 -28.63 -9.32
N ARG A 13 -24.25 -28.13 -8.93
CA ARG A 13 -23.96 -27.65 -7.58
C ARG A 13 -22.99 -26.48 -7.69
N GLY A 14 -23.43 -25.31 -7.22
CA GLY A 14 -22.69 -24.06 -7.42
C GLY A 14 -22.50 -23.71 -8.91
N GLY A 15 -21.29 -23.30 -9.28
CA GLY A 15 -20.89 -22.97 -10.65
C GLY A 15 -20.49 -24.18 -11.52
N CYS A 16 -20.56 -25.41 -10.99
CA CYS A 16 -20.15 -26.63 -11.69
C CYS A 16 -21.36 -27.47 -12.12
N ASP A 17 -21.26 -28.07 -13.32
CA ASP A 17 -22.25 -29.00 -13.86
C ASP A 17 -21.61 -30.33 -14.31
N VAL A 18 -22.31 -31.43 -14.01
CA VAL A 18 -21.95 -32.78 -14.44
C VAL A 18 -23.14 -33.40 -15.15
N ILE A 19 -22.89 -33.98 -16.33
CA ILE A 19 -23.91 -34.61 -17.17
C ILE A 19 -23.71 -36.11 -17.19
N ILE A 20 -24.72 -36.88 -16.76
CA ILE A 20 -24.74 -38.34 -16.83
C ILE A 20 -25.53 -38.77 -18.06
N TYR A 21 -24.93 -39.62 -18.89
CA TYR A 21 -25.60 -40.24 -20.03
C TYR A 21 -25.85 -41.73 -19.76
N ALA A 22 -26.99 -42.22 -20.21
CA ALA A 22 -27.32 -43.63 -20.18
C ALA A 22 -26.53 -44.44 -21.22
N PRO A 23 -26.40 -45.76 -21.00
CA PRO A 23 -25.92 -46.68 -22.02
C PRO A 23 -26.74 -46.59 -23.30
N SER A 24 -26.05 -46.64 -24.44
CA SER A 24 -26.64 -46.82 -25.77
C SER A 24 -26.24 -48.17 -26.36
N GLU A 25 -26.81 -48.54 -27.51
CA GLU A 25 -26.46 -49.77 -28.21
C GLU A 25 -24.94 -49.88 -28.51
N ALA A 26 -24.34 -48.77 -28.94
CA ALA A 26 -22.91 -48.67 -29.18
C ALA A 26 -22.05 -48.59 -27.91
N LEU A 27 -22.59 -48.04 -26.81
CA LEU A 27 -21.85 -47.75 -25.59
C LEU A 27 -22.59 -48.33 -24.38
N LYS A 28 -22.26 -49.57 -24.00
CA LYS A 28 -22.96 -50.35 -22.97
C LYS A 28 -22.65 -49.93 -21.52
N TYR A 29 -22.29 -48.67 -21.28
CA TYR A 29 -21.92 -48.12 -19.98
C TYR A 29 -22.50 -46.73 -19.74
N TYR A 30 -22.73 -46.39 -18.47
CA TYR A 30 -23.04 -45.03 -18.07
C TYR A 30 -21.79 -44.17 -18.23
N ARG A 31 -21.95 -42.90 -18.58
CA ARG A 31 -20.81 -41.97 -18.66
C ARG A 31 -21.17 -40.65 -18.00
N ILE A 32 -20.24 -40.09 -17.25
CA ILE A 32 -20.33 -38.72 -16.73
C ILE A 32 -19.42 -37.83 -17.56
N SER A 33 -19.88 -36.63 -17.90
CA SER A 33 -19.14 -35.61 -18.63
C SER A 33 -19.16 -34.33 -17.82
N TYR A 34 -18.00 -33.73 -17.61
CA TYR A 34 -17.83 -32.52 -16.81
C TYR A 34 -16.67 -31.69 -17.36
N ARG A 35 -16.62 -30.39 -17.02
CA ARG A 35 -15.53 -29.50 -17.41
C ARG A 35 -14.67 -29.17 -16.20
N VAL A 36 -13.36 -29.29 -16.38
CA VAL A 36 -12.35 -28.88 -15.38
C VAL A 36 -11.18 -28.24 -16.12
N GLY A 37 -10.70 -27.09 -15.64
CA GLY A 37 -9.60 -26.35 -16.29
C GLY A 37 -9.87 -26.04 -17.77
N GLY A 38 -11.13 -25.71 -18.11
CA GLY A 38 -11.56 -25.44 -19.50
C GLY A 38 -11.63 -26.66 -20.43
N LYS A 39 -11.22 -27.86 -19.98
CA LYS A 39 -11.24 -29.10 -20.78
C LYS A 39 -12.39 -30.00 -20.38
N ARG A 40 -13.02 -30.67 -21.36
CA ARG A 40 -14.06 -31.68 -21.12
C ARG A 40 -13.39 -32.99 -20.70
N ARG A 41 -13.79 -33.52 -19.54
CA ARG A 41 -13.38 -34.82 -19.01
C ARG A 41 -14.59 -35.76 -19.01
N GLN A 42 -14.33 -37.05 -19.18
CA GLN A 42 -15.36 -38.08 -19.19
C GLN A 42 -14.88 -39.30 -18.39
N ARG A 43 -15.78 -39.89 -17.60
CA ARG A 43 -15.57 -41.18 -16.91
C ARG A 43 -16.74 -42.12 -17.18
N THR A 44 -16.48 -43.41 -17.13
CA THR A 44 -17.45 -44.46 -17.49
C THR A 44 -17.71 -45.39 -16.32
N PHE A 45 -18.96 -45.82 -16.14
CA PHE A 45 -19.43 -46.63 -15.01
C PHE A 45 -20.35 -47.74 -15.49
N LYS A 46 -20.41 -48.84 -14.73
CA LYS A 46 -21.24 -49.99 -15.08
C LYS A 46 -22.69 -49.77 -14.66
N THR A 47 -22.92 -49.05 -13.58
CA THR A 47 -24.26 -48.78 -13.03
C THR A 47 -24.55 -47.29 -12.91
N LEU A 48 -25.84 -46.94 -12.86
CA LEU A 48 -26.28 -45.56 -12.64
C LEU A 48 -25.89 -45.06 -11.25
N GLU A 49 -26.01 -45.91 -10.23
CA GLU A 49 -25.66 -45.59 -8.84
C GLU A 49 -24.19 -45.23 -8.68
N GLU A 50 -23.29 -45.97 -9.34
CA GLU A 50 -21.86 -45.64 -9.39
C GLU A 50 -21.63 -44.26 -10.02
N ALA A 51 -22.28 -43.99 -11.16
CA ALA A 51 -22.17 -42.70 -11.84
C ALA A 51 -22.71 -41.54 -10.99
N GLN A 52 -23.81 -41.74 -10.27
CA GLN A 52 -24.41 -40.73 -9.39
C GLN A 52 -23.56 -40.46 -8.15
N ARG A 53 -23.04 -41.50 -7.51
CA ARG A 53 -22.13 -41.38 -6.36
C ARG A 53 -20.86 -40.61 -6.74
N GLU A 54 -20.24 -40.95 -7.86
CA GLU A 54 -19.06 -40.22 -8.33
C GLU A 54 -19.40 -38.78 -8.71
N THR A 55 -20.56 -38.56 -9.34
CA THR A 55 -21.03 -37.21 -9.68
C THR A 55 -21.15 -36.33 -8.44
N ASN A 56 -21.75 -36.85 -7.36
CA ASN A 56 -21.86 -36.12 -6.10
C ASN A 56 -20.48 -35.85 -5.48
N ALA A 57 -19.60 -36.86 -5.44
CA ALA A 57 -18.24 -36.69 -4.92
C ALA A 57 -17.41 -35.67 -5.72
N LEU A 58 -17.56 -35.63 -7.05
CA LEU A 58 -16.92 -34.64 -7.91
C LEU A 58 -17.47 -33.24 -7.66
N LEU A 59 -18.78 -33.09 -7.52
CA LEU A 59 -19.41 -31.80 -7.23
C LEU A 59 -19.02 -31.28 -5.84
N ASP A 60 -18.84 -32.15 -4.85
CA ASP A 60 -18.34 -31.75 -3.54
C ASP A 60 -16.88 -31.26 -3.60
N LYS A 61 -15.99 -31.99 -4.29
CA LYS A 61 -14.59 -31.58 -4.47
C LYS A 61 -14.43 -30.29 -5.26
N LEU A 62 -15.22 -30.12 -6.33
CA LEU A 62 -15.21 -28.90 -7.12
C LEU A 62 -15.83 -27.72 -6.36
N GLY A 63 -16.79 -27.98 -5.46
CA GLY A 63 -17.43 -26.96 -4.62
C GLY A 63 -16.57 -26.44 -3.48
N THR A 64 -15.64 -27.24 -2.94
CA THR A 64 -14.74 -26.85 -1.84
C THR A 64 -13.50 -26.05 -2.28
N GLY A 65 -13.29 -25.88 -3.59
CA GLY A 65 -12.15 -25.13 -4.12
C GLY A 65 -10.82 -25.89 -4.05
N GLU A 66 -10.83 -27.20 -3.77
CA GLU A 66 -9.68 -28.09 -3.97
C GLU A 66 -9.36 -28.21 -5.46
N THR A 67 -8.65 -27.20 -5.96
CA THR A 67 -8.21 -27.12 -7.35
C THR A 67 -6.93 -27.95 -7.44
N SER A 68 -7.00 -29.13 -8.06
CA SER A 68 -5.82 -29.95 -8.36
C SER A 68 -4.86 -29.16 -9.25
N VAL A 69 -3.55 -29.42 -9.20
CA VAL A 69 -2.57 -28.83 -10.14
C VAL A 69 -2.97 -29.06 -11.61
N ALA A 70 -3.78 -30.09 -11.88
CA ALA A 70 -4.37 -30.39 -13.18
C ALA A 70 -5.46 -29.40 -13.66
N ASP A 71 -5.87 -28.47 -12.81
CA ASP A 71 -7.03 -27.59 -13.00
C ASP A 71 -6.63 -26.13 -13.31
N LEU A 72 -5.33 -25.81 -13.23
CA LEU A 72 -4.79 -24.50 -13.65
C LEU A 72 -4.87 -24.38 -15.18
N SER A 73 -5.52 -23.33 -15.67
CA SER A 73 -5.48 -23.01 -17.09
C SER A 73 -4.08 -22.53 -17.49
N THR A 74 -3.77 -22.57 -18.79
CA THR A 74 -2.52 -22.00 -19.30
C THR A 74 -2.36 -20.52 -18.93
N LEU A 75 -3.49 -19.79 -18.83
CA LEU A 75 -3.51 -18.39 -18.43
C LEU A 75 -3.11 -18.23 -16.96
N ASP A 76 -3.63 -19.06 -16.06
CA ASP A 76 -3.29 -19.01 -14.62
C ASP A 76 -1.81 -19.28 -14.39
N VAL A 77 -1.24 -20.25 -15.12
CA VAL A 77 0.19 -20.56 -15.07
C VAL A 77 1.02 -19.36 -15.55
N ALA A 78 0.62 -18.71 -16.65
CA ALA A 78 1.30 -17.51 -17.15
C ALA A 78 1.24 -16.32 -16.16
N MET A 79 0.09 -16.13 -15.50
CA MET A 79 -0.08 -15.12 -14.45
C MET A 79 0.81 -15.41 -13.23
N LEU A 80 0.89 -16.67 -12.78
CA LEU A 80 1.77 -17.07 -11.69
C LEU A 80 3.24 -16.88 -12.03
N HIS A 81 3.67 -17.19 -13.26
CA HIS A 81 5.04 -16.93 -13.70
C HIS A 81 5.35 -15.44 -13.72
N THR A 82 4.44 -14.62 -14.24
CA THR A 82 4.59 -13.17 -14.22
C THR A 82 4.71 -12.64 -12.79
N ALA A 83 3.80 -13.04 -11.89
CA ALA A 83 3.81 -12.61 -10.50
C ALA A 83 5.09 -13.01 -9.76
N LYS A 84 5.63 -14.21 -10.03
CA LYS A 84 6.92 -14.62 -9.47
C LYS A 84 8.07 -13.76 -9.98
N ARG A 85 8.07 -13.42 -11.27
CA ARG A 85 9.08 -12.57 -11.88
C ARG A 85 9.07 -11.15 -11.29
N GLU A 86 7.90 -10.57 -11.05
CA GLU A 86 7.79 -9.26 -10.40
C GLU A 86 8.33 -9.25 -8.96
N LEU A 87 8.34 -10.41 -8.29
CA LEU A 87 8.89 -10.56 -6.94
C LEU A 87 10.38 -10.95 -6.93
N GLU A 88 11.00 -11.16 -8.10
CA GLU A 88 12.44 -11.43 -8.17
C GLU A 88 13.23 -10.27 -7.59
N GLY A 89 14.14 -10.56 -6.66
CA GLY A 89 14.96 -9.55 -5.96
C GLY A 89 14.33 -8.97 -4.69
N ILE A 90 13.03 -9.14 -4.43
CA ILE A 90 12.36 -8.65 -3.21
C ILE A 90 12.45 -9.68 -2.06
N ASN A 91 12.82 -10.94 -2.36
CA ASN A 91 12.93 -12.06 -1.40
C ASN A 91 11.66 -12.27 -0.55
N VAL A 92 10.49 -12.09 -1.16
CA VAL A 92 9.18 -12.32 -0.53
C VAL A 92 8.46 -13.44 -1.27
N ARG A 93 7.84 -14.35 -0.52
CA ARG A 93 7.00 -15.40 -1.11
C ARG A 93 5.72 -14.82 -1.69
N LEU A 94 5.26 -15.35 -2.82
CA LEU A 94 4.07 -14.87 -3.53
C LEU A 94 2.80 -14.85 -2.64
N ASP A 95 2.57 -15.89 -1.84
CA ASP A 95 1.45 -15.96 -0.90
C ASP A 95 1.51 -14.84 0.15
N ARG A 96 2.72 -14.54 0.65
CA ARG A 96 2.94 -13.47 1.60
C ARG A 96 2.71 -12.09 0.97
N ALA A 97 3.19 -11.87 -0.25
CA ALA A 97 2.99 -10.61 -0.99
C ALA A 97 1.49 -10.33 -1.21
N CYS A 98 0.72 -11.33 -1.63
CA CYS A 98 -0.73 -11.20 -1.80
C CYS A 98 -1.43 -10.87 -0.47
N TYR A 99 -1.05 -11.55 0.62
CA TYR A 99 -1.58 -11.27 1.95
C TYR A 99 -1.30 -9.83 2.39
N GLU A 100 -0.04 -9.37 2.27
CA GLU A 100 0.35 -8.02 2.67
C GLU A 100 -0.34 -6.95 1.82
N TYR A 101 -0.42 -7.13 0.51
CA TYR A 101 -1.17 -6.24 -0.37
C TYR A 101 -2.62 -6.09 0.08
N ALA A 102 -3.33 -7.22 0.26
CA ALA A 102 -4.73 -7.21 0.66
C ALA A 102 -4.94 -6.55 2.05
N GLN A 103 -4.06 -6.81 3.01
CA GLN A 103 -4.13 -6.19 4.34
C GLN A 103 -3.85 -4.68 4.28
N ASN A 104 -2.85 -4.25 3.52
CA ASN A 104 -2.50 -2.83 3.43
C ASN A 104 -3.58 -2.04 2.70
N ILE A 105 -4.15 -2.55 1.60
CA ILE A 105 -5.28 -1.90 0.93
C ILE A 105 -6.49 -1.74 1.87
N LYS A 106 -6.80 -2.78 2.68
CA LYS A 106 -7.87 -2.67 3.70
C LYS A 106 -7.58 -1.59 4.76
N ARG A 107 -6.31 -1.42 5.15
CA ARG A 107 -5.89 -0.40 6.13
C ARG A 107 -5.91 1.01 5.55
N LEU A 108 -5.58 1.16 4.27
CA LEU A 108 -5.54 2.45 3.58
C LEU A 108 -6.93 2.99 3.24
N GLY A 109 -7.94 2.13 3.17
CA GLY A 109 -9.32 2.53 2.89
C GLY A 109 -9.46 3.11 1.49
N ASN A 110 -9.69 4.42 1.39
CA ASN A 110 -9.89 5.12 0.11
C ASN A 110 -8.58 5.58 -0.56
N SER A 111 -7.46 5.54 0.16
CA SER A 111 -6.16 5.95 -0.38
C SER A 111 -5.48 4.81 -1.13
N SER A 112 -4.75 5.14 -2.19
CA SER A 112 -3.98 4.14 -2.93
C SER A 112 -2.68 3.76 -2.19
N LEU A 113 -2.16 2.57 -2.47
CA LEU A 113 -0.86 2.15 -1.92
C LEU A 113 0.27 3.06 -2.39
N GLU A 114 0.21 3.54 -3.64
CA GLU A 114 1.18 4.47 -4.21
C GLU A 114 1.18 5.82 -3.49
N GLU A 115 0.00 6.39 -3.23
CA GLU A 115 -0.14 7.62 -2.44
C GLU A 115 0.49 7.48 -1.04
N ALA A 116 0.26 6.34 -0.38
CA ALA A 116 0.82 6.07 0.93
C ALA A 116 2.35 5.96 0.90
N VAL A 117 2.90 5.30 -0.12
CA VAL A 117 4.35 5.19 -0.33
C VAL A 117 4.97 6.55 -0.62
N ASN A 118 4.38 7.33 -1.53
CA ASN A 118 4.86 8.68 -1.86
C ASN A 118 4.80 9.60 -0.65
N PHE A 119 3.68 9.58 0.08
CA PHE A 119 3.53 10.32 1.32
C PHE A 119 4.63 9.92 2.32
N TYR A 120 4.89 8.62 2.50
CA TYR A 120 5.97 8.17 3.36
C TYR A 120 7.32 8.68 2.86
N ILE A 121 7.69 8.52 1.58
CA ILE A 121 8.99 8.98 1.07
C ILE A 121 9.17 10.50 1.25
N GLU A 122 8.13 11.29 1.02
CA GLU A 122 8.14 12.74 1.18
C GLU A 122 8.24 13.20 2.64
N HIS A 123 7.62 12.45 3.56
CA HIS A 123 7.48 12.82 4.96
C HIS A 123 8.34 11.98 5.91
N ASN A 124 9.06 10.97 5.41
CA ASN A 124 9.82 10.05 6.24
C ASN A 124 11.06 10.75 6.80
N PRO A 125 11.21 10.80 8.13
CA PRO A 125 12.31 11.47 8.79
C PRO A 125 13.70 10.82 8.59
N GLY A 126 13.81 9.69 7.86
CA GLY A 126 15.09 9.08 7.52
C GLY A 126 16.04 9.96 6.68
N ARG A 127 15.54 11.07 6.12
CA ARG A 127 16.35 12.15 5.50
C ARG A 127 16.59 13.37 6.39
N LEU A 128 16.02 13.41 7.60
CA LEU A 128 16.37 14.46 8.55
C LEU A 128 17.84 14.26 8.90
N LYS A 129 18.66 15.26 8.61
CA LYS A 129 19.98 15.38 9.22
C LYS A 129 19.77 15.16 10.73
N ASP A 130 20.55 14.26 11.32
CA ASP A 130 20.36 13.83 12.69
C ASP A 130 20.82 14.90 13.71
N ILE A 131 20.17 16.07 13.65
CA ILE A 131 20.53 17.26 14.40
C ILE A 131 19.49 17.57 15.46
N ASN A 132 19.94 18.24 16.52
CA ASN A 132 19.08 18.83 17.53
C ASN A 132 18.41 20.11 17.00
N VAL A 133 17.24 20.46 17.52
CA VAL A 133 16.57 21.74 17.26
C VAL A 133 17.50 22.95 17.50
N GLY A 134 18.39 22.88 18.49
CA GLY A 134 19.41 23.91 18.75
C GLY A 134 20.40 24.09 17.61
N GLU A 135 20.84 22.99 16.99
CA GLU A 135 21.76 23.03 15.85
C GLU A 135 21.05 23.58 14.61
N LEU A 136 19.82 23.13 14.34
CA LEU A 136 18.99 23.68 13.24
C LEU A 136 18.73 25.18 13.43
N ALA A 137 18.51 25.63 14.67
CA ALA A 137 18.37 27.04 15.00
C ALA A 137 19.65 27.83 14.71
N GLY A 138 20.82 27.26 15.02
CA GLY A 138 22.12 27.83 14.67
C GLY A 138 22.29 28.00 13.16
N GLU A 139 22.04 26.93 12.39
CA GLU A 139 22.10 26.94 10.93
C GLU A 139 21.15 27.98 10.33
N PHE A 140 19.91 28.06 10.82
CA PHE A 140 18.92 29.04 10.37
C PHE A 140 19.38 30.50 10.60
N LEU A 141 19.90 30.79 11.79
CA LEU A 141 20.37 32.14 12.14
C LEU A 141 21.58 32.54 11.29
N GLN A 142 22.48 31.59 11.02
CA GLN A 142 23.63 31.81 10.15
C GLN A 142 23.18 32.07 8.71
N ALA A 143 22.28 31.25 8.16
CA ALA A 143 21.74 31.45 6.82
C ALA A 143 21.03 32.81 6.65
N LYS A 144 20.33 33.29 7.69
CA LYS A 144 19.72 34.63 7.67
C LYS A 144 20.75 35.76 7.73
N LYS A 145 21.81 35.58 8.51
CA LYS A 145 22.93 36.53 8.56
C LYS A 145 23.62 36.63 7.20
N ASP A 146 23.89 35.50 6.55
CA ASP A 146 24.55 35.44 5.25
C ASP A 146 23.67 36.03 4.12
N ALA A 147 22.35 35.95 4.27
CA ALA A 147 21.39 36.62 3.39
C ALA A 147 21.30 38.15 3.62
N GLY A 148 22.10 38.73 4.51
CA GLY A 148 22.19 40.18 4.70
C GLY A 148 20.97 40.83 5.36
N VAL A 149 20.20 40.09 6.18
CA VAL A 149 19.05 40.68 6.86
C VAL A 149 19.45 41.74 7.89
N SER A 150 18.55 42.69 8.17
CA SER A 150 18.80 43.76 9.15
C SER A 150 19.27 43.22 10.52
N PRO A 151 20.28 43.85 11.16
CA PRO A 151 20.76 43.45 12.48
C PRO A 151 19.66 43.39 13.55
N TYR A 152 18.67 44.29 13.47
CA TYR A 152 17.52 44.31 14.37
C TYR A 152 16.66 43.05 14.19
N TYR A 153 16.40 42.66 12.95
CA TYR A 153 15.64 41.45 12.65
C TYR A 153 16.41 40.18 13.07
N LEU A 154 17.72 40.14 12.83
CA LEU A 154 18.55 39.02 13.27
C LEU A 154 18.55 38.88 14.80
N ARG A 155 18.55 40.00 15.54
CA ARG A 155 18.43 40.02 17.01
C ARG A 155 17.07 39.47 17.47
N ASP A 156 15.98 39.89 16.82
CA ASP A 156 14.64 39.36 17.13
C ASP A 156 14.55 37.85 16.87
N LEU A 157 15.05 37.38 15.72
CA LEU A 157 15.13 35.95 15.39
C LEU A 157 15.92 35.18 16.45
N ARG A 158 17.09 35.69 16.85
CA ARG A 158 17.93 35.05 17.88
C ARG A 158 17.19 34.92 19.21
N ASN A 159 16.47 35.95 19.63
CA ASN A 159 15.73 35.94 20.88
C ASN A 159 14.58 34.92 20.84
N ARG A 160 13.79 34.94 19.77
CA ARG A 160 12.58 34.11 19.63
C ARG A 160 12.90 32.64 19.39
N ILE A 161 13.83 32.35 18.48
CA ILE A 161 14.25 30.99 18.12
C ILE A 161 15.18 30.42 19.17
N GLY A 162 16.11 31.22 19.70
CA GLY A 162 17.00 30.76 20.77
C GLY A 162 16.23 30.41 22.05
N THR A 163 15.14 31.12 22.37
CA THR A 163 14.26 30.74 23.48
C THR A 163 13.49 29.47 23.15
N PHE A 164 12.97 29.32 21.93
CA PHE A 164 12.29 28.10 21.51
C PHE A 164 13.20 26.87 21.60
N ALA A 165 14.38 26.93 20.98
CA ALA A 165 15.33 25.82 20.91
C ALA A 165 15.88 25.40 22.28
N ARG A 166 16.18 26.35 23.18
CA ARG A 166 16.63 26.03 24.55
C ARG A 166 15.59 25.24 25.35
N ASN A 167 14.30 25.49 25.10
CA ASN A 167 13.22 24.84 25.83
C ASN A 167 12.75 23.54 25.17
N LEU A 168 13.02 23.35 23.88
CA LEU A 168 12.76 22.12 23.13
C LEU A 168 14.10 21.47 22.78
N ASN A 169 14.73 20.89 23.79
CA ASN A 169 15.97 20.13 23.65
C ASN A 169 15.67 18.70 23.17
N CYS A 170 15.26 18.55 21.92
CA CYS A 170 15.00 17.27 21.28
C CYS A 170 15.60 17.21 19.88
N ARG A 171 15.58 16.01 19.27
CA ARG A 171 16.00 15.84 17.87
C ARG A 171 14.92 16.39 16.95
N VAL A 172 15.32 16.87 15.76
CA VAL A 172 14.36 17.41 14.77
C VAL A 172 13.32 16.36 14.37
N GLY A 173 13.69 15.07 14.31
CA GLY A 173 12.74 13.98 14.00
C GLY A 173 11.72 13.67 15.09
N GLU A 174 11.91 14.18 16.30
CA GLU A 174 11.01 13.98 17.43
C GLU A 174 10.05 15.16 17.65
N LEU A 175 10.14 16.20 16.82
CA LEU A 175 9.24 17.34 16.85
C LEU A 175 7.86 16.92 16.34
N THR A 176 6.88 16.98 17.22
CA THR A 176 5.46 16.81 16.87
C THR A 176 4.72 18.12 16.99
N ALA A 177 3.60 18.25 16.26
CA ALA A 177 2.71 19.41 16.37
C ALA A 177 2.25 19.64 17.83
N GLU A 178 2.01 18.55 18.56
CA GLU A 178 1.63 18.57 19.98
C GLU A 178 2.72 19.17 20.87
N LYS A 179 3.99 18.76 20.71
CA LYS A 179 5.11 19.34 21.48
C LYS A 179 5.26 20.83 21.24
N VAL A 180 5.08 21.27 19.99
CA VAL A 180 5.13 22.69 19.63
C VAL A 180 3.94 23.44 20.24
N ALA A 181 2.71 22.94 20.08
CA ALA A 181 1.50 23.56 20.61
C ALA A 181 1.55 23.69 22.14
N HIS A 182 1.92 22.62 22.84
CA HIS A 182 2.10 22.62 24.29
C HIS A 182 3.11 23.68 24.72
N ARG A 183 4.22 23.85 23.98
CA ARG A 183 5.19 24.91 24.28
C ARG A 183 4.62 26.31 24.08
N PHE A 184 3.87 26.54 23.01
CA PHE A 184 3.21 27.81 22.76
C PHE A 184 2.19 28.17 23.85
N HIS A 185 1.47 27.18 24.38
CA HIS A 185 0.58 27.36 25.53
C HIS A 185 1.35 27.78 26.79
N GLN A 186 2.47 27.11 27.12
CA GLN A 186 3.29 27.43 28.30
C GLN A 186 3.89 28.85 28.28
N LEU A 187 4.10 29.43 27.10
CA LEU A 187 4.67 30.77 26.97
C LEU A 187 3.70 31.90 27.35
N GLY A 188 2.39 31.64 27.39
CA GLY A 188 1.39 32.58 27.91
C GLY A 188 1.37 33.95 27.24
N PHE A 189 1.76 34.05 25.96
CA PHE A 189 1.88 35.33 25.27
C PHE A 189 0.54 36.02 25.05
N LYS A 190 0.54 37.37 25.12
CA LYS A 190 -0.55 38.19 24.58
C LYS A 190 -0.77 37.89 23.09
N PRO A 191 -1.99 38.03 22.54
CA PRO A 191 -2.33 37.61 21.17
C PRO A 191 -1.37 38.13 20.09
N GLU A 192 -0.95 39.39 20.17
CA GLU A 192 0.00 40.00 19.22
C GLU A 192 1.39 39.34 19.27
N ASN A 193 1.89 39.08 20.47
CA ASN A 193 3.18 38.40 20.67
C ASN A 193 3.13 36.94 20.24
N HIS A 194 1.97 36.28 20.41
CA HIS A 194 1.72 34.94 19.92
C HIS A 194 1.80 34.89 18.39
N ASN A 195 1.14 35.81 17.69
CA ASN A 195 1.15 35.89 16.23
C ASN A 195 2.56 36.19 15.67
N ASN A 196 3.29 37.11 16.31
CA ASN A 196 4.67 37.42 15.93
C ASN A 196 5.59 36.21 16.12
N GLN A 197 5.44 35.48 17.23
CA GLN A 197 6.17 34.25 17.47
C GLN A 197 5.84 33.18 16.43
N TYR A 198 4.56 33.00 16.11
CA TYR A 198 4.11 32.03 15.12
C TYR A 198 4.67 32.33 13.73
N ARG A 199 4.71 33.60 13.31
CA ARG A 199 5.29 34.01 12.03
C ARG A 199 6.78 33.65 11.93
N VAL A 200 7.53 33.86 13.01
CA VAL A 200 8.95 33.50 13.08
C VAL A 200 9.13 31.98 13.06
N MET A 201 8.36 31.24 13.86
CA MET A 201 8.42 29.78 13.90
C MET A 201 8.03 29.14 12.57
N ARG A 202 7.01 29.66 11.89
CA ARG A 202 6.65 29.22 10.54
C ARG A 202 7.80 29.38 9.56
N THR A 203 8.55 30.48 9.65
CA THR A 203 9.73 30.71 8.81
C THR A 203 10.85 29.73 9.13
N PHE A 204 11.07 29.45 10.41
CA PHE A 204 12.04 28.46 10.89
C PHE A 204 11.70 27.03 10.44
N PHE A 205 10.47 26.57 10.61
CA PHE A 205 10.05 25.23 10.19
C PHE A 205 10.11 25.06 8.66
N ARG A 206 9.75 26.09 7.89
CA ARG A 206 9.93 26.05 6.42
C ARG A 206 11.39 25.95 6.02
N TYR A 207 12.30 26.60 6.74
CA TYR A 207 13.73 26.41 6.51
C TYR A 207 14.15 24.97 6.81
N GLY A 208 13.72 24.42 7.96
CA GLY A 208 13.96 23.01 8.29
C GLY A 208 13.47 22.06 7.21
N GLN A 209 12.23 22.21 6.74
CA GLN A 209 11.67 21.41 5.64
C GLN A 209 12.51 21.50 4.35
N ALA A 210 13.03 22.69 4.02
CA ALA A 210 13.88 22.87 2.84
C ALA A 210 15.23 22.16 2.96
N GLN A 211 15.81 22.06 4.16
CA GLN A 211 17.06 21.33 4.40
C GLN A 211 16.88 19.80 4.28
N VAL A 212 15.67 19.30 4.50
CA VAL A 212 15.33 17.86 4.49
C VAL A 212 15.06 17.35 3.08
N ALA A 213 14.58 18.21 2.19
CA ALA A 213 14.21 17.86 0.82
C ALA A 213 15.39 17.73 -0.15
N GLY A 214 16.65 17.90 0.31
CA GLY A 214 17.84 17.78 -0.55
C GLY A 214 17.83 18.70 -1.79
N HIS A 215 17.02 19.77 -1.79
CA HIS A 215 16.99 20.73 -2.88
C HIS A 215 18.01 21.84 -2.64
N PRO A 216 18.88 22.16 -3.62
CA PRO A 216 19.78 23.28 -3.51
C PRO A 216 18.94 24.56 -3.44
N VAL A 217 18.93 25.24 -2.29
CA VAL A 217 18.31 26.55 -2.16
C VAL A 217 19.22 27.58 -2.80
N CYS A 218 19.29 27.57 -4.13
CA CYS A 218 19.76 28.73 -4.89
C CYS A 218 18.50 29.51 -5.31
N ARG A 219 18.05 30.41 -4.45
CA ARG A 219 17.24 31.55 -4.90
C ARG A 219 18.12 32.79 -4.82
N THR A 220 18.95 32.95 -5.84
CA THR A 220 19.65 34.19 -6.11
C THR A 220 18.65 35.31 -6.30
N HIS A 221 18.93 36.44 -5.64
CA HIS A 221 18.38 37.74 -5.98
C HIS A 221 18.48 37.99 -7.49
N THR A 222 17.36 38.31 -8.13
CA THR A 222 17.36 39.12 -9.35
C THR A 222 16.39 40.28 -9.16
N GLY A 223 16.82 41.24 -8.33
CA GLY A 223 16.46 42.63 -8.54
C GLY A 223 17.27 43.14 -9.72
N GLY A 224 16.83 42.82 -10.93
CA GLY A 224 17.40 43.36 -12.16
C GLY A 224 16.76 44.70 -12.46
N ARG A 225 17.44 45.78 -12.08
CA ARG A 225 17.30 47.07 -12.75
C ARG A 225 18.71 47.43 -13.23
N CYS A 226 18.92 47.29 -14.53
CA CYS A 226 20.04 47.88 -15.26
C CYS A 226 19.44 48.45 -16.54
N LEU A 227 19.72 49.75 -16.72
CA LEU A 227 19.58 50.63 -17.89
C LEU A 227 18.80 50.09 -19.09
#